data_AF-A0A2K8SZ74-F1
#
_entry.id   AF-A0A2K8SZ74-F1
#
_cell.length_a   1.000
_cell.length_b   1.000
_cell.length_c   1.000
_cell.angle_alpha   90.00
_cell.angle_beta   90.00
_cell.angle_gamma   90.00
#
_symmetry.space_group_name_H-M   'P 1'
#
loop_
_entity.id
_entity.type
_entity.pdbx_description
1 polymer ?
#
loop_
_entity_poly.entity_id
_entity_poly.type
_entity_poly.pdbx_seq_one_letter_code
_entity_poly.pdbx_strand_id
1 'polypeptide(L)'
;MISKETLFALSLFPYLGFLWFISRSPQMPRLALYGFYGTLVFVAITIPAGIYAVLHYGKSLADVDWLHGGAEVFLTLSNILLVLGFGQAVKQLKMKNEK
;
A
#
# COMPACT_ATOMS: atom_id res chain seq x y z
N MET A 1 -0.13 -27.53 -5.96
CA MET A 1 -0.78 -26.26 -6.35
C MET A 1 -0.15 -25.15 -5.54
N ILE A 2 0.15 -23.99 -6.14
CA ILE A 2 0.70 -22.85 -5.39
C ILE A 2 -0.43 -22.25 -4.53
N SER A 3 -0.17 -22.01 -3.23
CA SER A 3 -1.17 -21.45 -2.31
C SER A 3 -1.36 -19.94 -2.51
N LYS A 4 -2.49 -19.38 -2.05
CA LYS A 4 -2.77 -17.94 -2.15
C LYS A 4 -1.74 -17.10 -1.41
N GLU A 5 -1.29 -17.58 -0.26
CA GLU A 5 -0.29 -16.94 0.60
C GLU A 5 1.07 -16.93 -0.09
N THR A 6 1.41 -18.01 -0.80
CA THR A 6 2.65 -18.09 -1.59
C THR A 6 2.60 -17.14 -2.79
N LEU A 7 1.46 -17.04 -3.49
CA LEU A 7 1.29 -16.07 -4.58
C LEU A 7 1.38 -14.63 -4.06
N PHE A 8 0.80 -14.33 -2.91
CA PHE A 8 0.91 -13.02 -2.27
C PHE A 8 2.36 -12.69 -1.90
N ALA A 9 3.07 -13.59 -1.22
CA ALA A 9 4.47 -13.40 -0.87
C ALA A 9 5.36 -13.21 -2.11
N LEU A 10 5.13 -14.01 -3.16
CA LEU A 10 5.84 -13.87 -4.43
C LEU A 10 5.53 -12.55 -5.14
N SER A 11 4.32 -12.01 -4.99
CA SER A 11 3.93 -10.71 -5.57
C SER A 11 4.65 -9.52 -4.96
N LEU A 12 5.25 -9.68 -3.77
CA LEU A 12 6.05 -8.62 -3.14
C LEU A 12 7.30 -8.30 -3.98
N PHE A 13 7.91 -9.30 -4.62
CA PHE A 13 9.10 -9.10 -5.44
C PHE A 13 8.87 -8.15 -6.63
N PRO A 14 7.89 -8.38 -7.53
CA PRO A 14 7.61 -7.43 -8.61
C PRO A 14 7.12 -6.07 -8.08
N TYR A 15 6.46 -6.02 -6.91
CA TYR A 15 6.07 -4.75 -6.29
C TYR A 15 7.26 -3.92 -5.83
N LEU A 16 8.28 -4.55 -5.24
CA LEU A 16 9.53 -3.88 -4.87
C LEU A 16 10.29 -3.38 -6.10
N GLY A 17 10.30 -4.16 -7.19
CA GLY A 17 10.83 -3.73 -8.48
C GLY A 17 10.10 -2.49 -9.03
N PHE A 18 8.77 -2.50 -8.95
CA PHE A 18 7.93 -1.35 -9.29
C PHE A 18 8.28 -0.12 -8.46
N LEU A 19 8.37 -0.25 -7.13
CA LEU A 19 8.74 0.86 -6.23
C LEU A 19 10.11 1.44 -6.56
N TRP A 20 11.10 0.57 -6.77
CA TRP A 20 12.44 0.98 -7.18
C TRP A 20 12.41 1.77 -8.49
N PHE A 21 11.64 1.30 -9.48
CA PHE A 21 11.52 1.98 -10.77
C PHE A 21 10.86 3.35 -10.63
N ILE A 22 9.70 3.44 -9.98
CA ILE A 22 8.98 4.72 -9.84
C ILE A 22 9.72 5.72 -8.95
N SER A 23 10.51 5.25 -7.99
CA SER A 23 11.30 6.11 -7.10
C SER A 23 12.37 6.92 -7.85
N ARG A 24 12.78 6.42 -9.03
CA ARG A 24 13.75 7.07 -9.92
C ARG A 24 13.11 7.90 -11.02
N SER A 25 11.79 7.84 -11.15
CA SER A 25 11.07 8.60 -12.18
C SER A 25 10.91 10.06 -11.74
N PRO A 26 11.42 11.04 -12.50
CA PRO A 26 11.24 12.46 -12.19
C PRO A 26 9.80 12.94 -12.35
N GLN A 27 8.95 12.16 -13.04
CA GLN A 27 7.53 12.45 -13.23
C GLN A 27 6.68 12.04 -12.03
N MET A 28 7.23 11.23 -11.11
CA MET A 28 6.47 10.67 -9.99
C MET A 28 6.28 11.71 -8.87
N PRO A 29 5.04 12.05 -8.49
CA PRO A 29 4.80 12.98 -7.39
C PRO A 29 5.24 12.35 -6.06
N ARG A 30 6.04 13.09 -5.27
CA ARG A 30 6.56 12.59 -3.98
C ARG A 30 5.46 12.13 -3.01
N LEU A 31 4.34 12.85 -2.97
CA LEU A 31 3.21 12.49 -2.12
C LEU A 31 2.57 11.15 -2.52
N ALA A 32 2.44 10.89 -3.83
CA ALA A 32 1.93 9.61 -4.31
C ALA A 32 2.94 8.47 -4.10
N LEU A 33 4.25 8.78 -4.18
CA LEU A 33 5.31 7.81 -3.85
C LEU A 33 5.22 7.37 -2.39
N TYR A 34 4.94 8.28 -1.45
CA TYR A 34 4.66 7.91 -0.06
C TYR A 34 3.41 7.03 0.09
N GLY A 35 2.38 7.25 -0.73
CA GLY A 35 1.23 6.34 -0.79
C GLY A 35 1.62 4.90 -1.14
N PHE A 36 2.45 4.72 -2.19
CA PHE A 36 2.94 3.39 -2.55
C PHE A 36 3.86 2.76 -1.49
N TYR A 37 4.71 3.54 -0.83
CA TYR A 37 5.47 3.04 0.33
C TYR A 37 4.55 2.70 1.52
N GLY A 38 3.46 3.44 1.71
CA GLY A 38 2.45 3.16 2.72
C GLY A 38 1.82 1.77 2.55
N THR A 39 1.65 1.29 1.31
CA THR A 39 1.21 -0.09 1.06
C THR A 39 2.21 -1.12 1.61
N LEU A 40 3.53 -0.86 1.57
CA LEU A 40 4.49 -1.75 2.23
C LEU A 40 4.33 -1.75 3.75
N VAL A 41 4.04 -0.58 4.34
CA VAL A 41 3.76 -0.47 5.78
C VAL A 41 2.51 -1.28 6.13
N PHE A 42 1.45 -1.18 5.32
CA PHE A 42 0.25 -2.00 5.46
C PHE A 42 0.56 -3.50 5.42
N VAL A 43 1.38 -3.97 4.46
CA VAL A 43 1.80 -5.37 4.38
C VAL A 43 2.63 -5.79 5.60
N ALA A 44 3.55 -4.93 6.04
CA ALA A 44 4.41 -5.18 7.19
C ALA A 44 3.62 -5.29 8.51
N ILE A 45 2.47 -4.61 8.61
CA ILE A 45 1.59 -4.66 9.79
C ILE A 45 0.60 -5.83 9.70
N THR A 46 0.03 -6.08 8.52
CA THR A 46 -0.98 -7.13 8.33
C THR A 46 -0.43 -8.55 8.48
N ILE A 47 0.84 -8.79 8.12
CA ILE A 47 1.45 -10.12 8.28
C ILE A 47 1.54 -10.51 9.78
N PRO A 48 2.18 -9.72 10.67
CA PRO A 48 2.18 -10.00 12.10
C PRO A 48 0.78 -10.02 12.71
N ALA A 49 -0.10 -9.11 12.31
CA ALA A 49 -1.48 -9.08 12.76
C ALA A 49 -2.22 -10.38 12.40
N GLY A 50 -2.04 -10.88 11.17
CA GLY A 50 -2.63 -12.15 10.76
C GLY A 50 -2.07 -13.34 11.52
N ILE A 51 -0.76 -13.38 11.77
CA ILE A 51 -0.15 -14.40 12.64
C ILE A 51 -0.75 -14.34 14.05
N TYR A 52 -0.88 -13.14 14.62
CA TYR A 52 -1.47 -12.96 15.95
C TYR A 52 -2.95 -13.37 16.01
N ALA A 53 -3.74 -13.05 14.96
CA ALA A 53 -5.13 -13.47 14.86
C ALA A 53 -5.28 -14.99 14.92
N VAL A 54 -4.45 -15.71 14.15
CA VAL A 54 -4.48 -17.17 14.10
C VAL A 54 -3.99 -17.77 15.41
N LEU A 55 -2.90 -17.25 15.98
CA LEU A 55 -2.31 -17.81 17.21
C LEU A 55 -3.13 -17.54 18.47
N HIS A 56 -3.74 -16.35 18.60
CA HIS A 56 -4.43 -15.95 19.83
C HIS A 56 -5.95 -16.15 19.76
N TYR A 57 -6.56 -15.90 18.60
CA TYR A 57 -8.01 -15.99 18.43
C TYR A 57 -8.46 -17.24 17.67
N GLY A 58 -7.54 -18.01 17.06
CA GLY A 58 -7.88 -19.17 16.24
C GLY A 58 -8.67 -18.83 14.98
N LYS A 59 -8.65 -17.56 14.56
CA LYS A 59 -9.44 -17.02 13.46
C LYS A 59 -8.56 -16.32 12.44
N SER A 60 -9.08 -16.10 11.24
CA SER A 60 -8.40 -15.26 10.25
C SER A 60 -8.35 -13.81 10.73
N LEU A 61 -7.38 -13.04 10.23
CA LEU A 61 -7.29 -11.60 10.48
C LEU A 61 -8.64 -10.90 10.21
N ALA A 62 -9.29 -11.27 9.11
CA ALA A 62 -10.56 -10.69 8.66
C ALA A 62 -11.72 -10.91 9.64
N ASP A 63 -11.62 -11.89 10.54
CA ASP A 63 -12.66 -12.21 11.52
C ASP A 63 -12.43 -11.53 12.88
N VAL A 64 -11.40 -10.69 12.98
CA VAL A 64 -11.01 -9.96 14.20
C VAL A 64 -11.12 -8.46 13.91
N ASP A 65 -12.31 -7.89 14.06
CA ASP A 65 -12.68 -6.54 13.61
C ASP A 65 -11.69 -5.44 14.01
N TRP A 66 -11.24 -5.42 15.26
CA TRP A 66 -10.33 -4.38 15.75
C TRP A 66 -8.94 -4.49 15.10
N LEU A 67 -8.51 -5.70 14.78
CA LEU A 67 -7.20 -5.97 14.19
C LEU A 67 -7.25 -5.81 12.67
N HIS A 68 -8.34 -6.27 12.04
CA HIS A 68 -8.59 -6.06 10.62
C HIS A 68 -8.76 -4.58 10.30
N GLY A 69 -9.72 -3.92 10.95
CA GLY A 69 -9.99 -2.50 10.75
C GLY A 69 -8.79 -1.63 11.10
N GLY A 70 -8.07 -1.97 12.18
CA GLY A 70 -6.82 -1.29 12.54
C GLY A 70 -5.76 -1.37 11.45
N ALA A 71 -5.64 -2.52 10.77
CA ALA A 71 -4.74 -2.65 9.64
C ALA A 71 -5.24 -1.89 8.39
N GLU A 72 -6.54 -1.90 8.12
CA GLU A 72 -7.14 -1.20 6.97
C GLU A 72 -6.98 0.33 7.02
N VAL A 73 -6.81 0.92 8.20
CA VAL A 73 -6.47 2.36 8.33
C VAL A 73 -5.18 2.69 7.58
N PHE A 74 -4.16 1.83 7.64
CA PHE A 74 -2.89 2.07 6.94
C PHE A 74 -3.08 2.04 5.42
N LEU A 75 -3.87 1.10 4.91
CA LEU A 75 -4.18 1.04 3.48
C LEU A 75 -5.01 2.26 3.04
N THR A 76 -5.96 2.69 3.88
CA THR A 76 -6.79 3.88 3.66
C THR A 76 -5.94 5.14 3.55
N LEU A 77 -5.04 5.35 4.52
CA LEU A 77 -4.10 6.48 4.51
C LEU A 77 -3.20 6.44 3.27
N SER A 78 -2.69 5.26 2.92
CA SER A 78 -1.84 5.06 1.73
C SER A 78 -2.57 5.48 0.45
N ASN A 79 -3.83 5.08 0.30
CA ASN A 79 -4.67 5.44 -0.85
C ASN A 79 -4.99 6.94 -0.89
N ILE A 80 -5.24 7.57 0.27
CA ILE A 80 -5.44 9.02 0.34
C ILE A 80 -4.19 9.76 -0.16
N LEU A 81 -2.99 9.38 0.29
CA LEU A 81 -1.73 9.97 -0.18
C LEU A 81 -1.55 9.80 -1.69
N LEU A 82 -1.93 8.63 -2.22
CA LEU A 82 -1.88 8.33 -3.65
C LEU A 82 -2.77 9.30 -4.46
N VAL A 83 -4.05 9.40 -4.08
CA VAL A 83 -5.03 10.26 -4.76
C VAL A 83 -4.63 11.73 -4.65
N LEU A 84 -4.25 12.19 -3.47
CA LEU A 84 -3.81 13.58 -3.27
C LEU A 84 -2.55 13.89 -4.07
N GLY A 85 -1.58 12.97 -4.09
CA GLY A 85 -0.31 13.17 -4.81
C GLY A 85 -0.50 13.29 -6.32
N PHE A 86 -1.27 12.39 -6.92
CA PHE A 86 -1.58 12.49 -8.34
C PHE A 86 -2.52 13.66 -8.67
N GLY A 87 -3.52 13.92 -7.82
CA GLY A 87 -4.43 15.05 -8.00
C GLY A 87 -3.69 16.40 -8.02
N GLN A 88 -2.72 16.59 -7.12
CA GLN A 88 -1.85 17.77 -7.12
C GLN A 88 -1.01 17.88 -8.38
N ALA A 89 -0.42 16.78 -8.85
CA ALA A 89 0.40 16.76 -10.06
C ALA A 89 -0.42 17.12 -11.31
N VAL A 90 -1.61 16.56 -11.47
CA VAL A 90 -2.51 16.90 -12.59
C VAL A 90 -2.91 18.38 -12.54
N LYS A 91 -3.22 18.92 -11.36
CA LYS A 91 -3.55 20.34 -11.19
C LYS A 91 -2.39 21.23 -11.61
N GLN A 92 -1.15 20.89 -11.21
CA GLN A 92 0.05 21.65 -11.58
C GLN A 92 0.31 21.62 -13.10
N LEU A 93 0.11 20.47 -13.74
CA LEU A 93 0.26 20.33 -15.19
C LEU A 93 -0.77 21.19 -15.96
N LYS A 94 -2.03 21.22 -15.52
CA LYS A 94 -3.06 22.08 -16.13
C LYS A 94 -2.68 23.56 -16.04
N MET A 95 -2.32 24.04 -14.84
CA MET A 95 -1.90 25.43 -14.63
C MET A 95 -0.67 25.84 -15.44
N LYS A 96 0.23 24.89 -15.74
CA LYS A 96 1.40 25.13 -16.59
C LYS A 96 1.03 25.25 -18.07
N ASN A 97 0.04 24.48 -18.53
CA ASN A 97 -0.41 24.49 -19.93
C ASN A 97 -1.32 25.69 -20.27
N GLU A 98 -1.93 26.31 -19.24
CA GLU A 98 -2.77 27.51 -19.37
C GLU A 98 -1.97 28.82 -19.32
N LYS A 99 -0.65 28.76 -19.08
CA LYS A 99 0.28 29.89 -19.08
C LYS A 99 1.18 29.85 -20.30
#